data_AF-A0A925F8S1-F1
#
_entry.id   AF-A0A925F8S1-F1
#
_cell.length_a   1.000
_cell.length_b   1.000
_cell.length_c   1.000
_cell.angle_alpha   90.00
_cell.angle_beta   90.00
_cell.angle_gamma   90.00
#
_symmetry.space_group_name_H-M   'P 1'
#
loop_
_entity.id
_entity.type
_entity.pdbx_description
1 polymer ?
#
loop_
_entity_poly.entity_id
_entity_poly.type
_entity_poly.pdbx_seq_one_letter_code
_entity_poly.pdbx_strand_id
1 'polypeptide(L)'
;ALPVFRDNTVFLEKLKDPYAAPLRYTERPLLSGYISARNEKLLRGTPAAVVTRFGGGNVIGFTDNPNFRAFWYGTNKLFLNALFLGNLINPNRALGE
;
A
#
# COMPACT_ATOMS: atom_id res chain seq x y z
N ALA A 1 -2.96 7.08 11.96
CA ALA A 1 -3.30 6.61 10.61
C ALA A 1 -2.74 7.60 9.59
N LEU A 2 -2.20 7.15 8.45
CA LEU A 2 -1.64 8.01 7.41
C LEU A 2 -2.72 8.27 6.34
N PRO A 3 -3.12 9.53 6.09
CA PRO A 3 -4.01 9.86 4.99
C PRO A 3 -3.33 9.57 3.63
N VAL A 4 -4.09 9.02 2.69
CA VAL A 4 -3.66 8.84 1.29
C VAL A 4 -4.74 9.38 0.35
N PHE A 5 -4.34 9.95 -0.78
CA PHE A 5 -5.28 10.38 -1.82
C PHE A 5 -5.50 9.25 -2.81
N ARG A 6 -6.78 9.03 -3.16
CA ARG A 6 -7.18 7.94 -4.03
C ARG A 6 -8.25 8.41 -5.00
N ASP A 7 -8.03 8.09 -6.27
CA ASP A 7 -8.89 8.45 -7.40
C ASP A 7 -9.20 7.24 -8.31
N ASN A 8 -8.90 6.02 -7.85
CA ASN A 8 -9.00 4.79 -8.65
C ASN A 8 -9.79 3.67 -7.94
N THR A 9 -10.06 2.60 -8.69
CA THR A 9 -10.80 1.40 -8.26
C THR A 9 -9.95 0.13 -8.26
N VAL A 10 -8.63 0.26 -8.10
CA VAL A 10 -7.70 -0.89 -8.04
C VAL A 10 -7.63 -1.42 -6.61
N PHE A 11 -8.20 -2.59 -6.35
CA PHE A 11 -8.19 -3.22 -5.03
C PHE A 11 -7.27 -4.43 -5.04
N LEU A 12 -6.30 -4.46 -4.13
CA LEU A 12 -5.42 -5.62 -3.97
C LEU A 12 -6.06 -6.68 -3.09
N GLU A 13 -5.77 -7.94 -3.40
CA GLU A 13 -6.18 -9.06 -2.57
C GLU A 13 -5.47 -9.02 -1.20
N LYS A 14 -6.15 -9.52 -0.17
CA LYS A 14 -5.58 -9.59 1.17
C LYS A 14 -4.49 -10.64 1.21
N LEU A 15 -3.24 -10.18 1.35
CA LEU A 15 -2.09 -11.05 1.54
C LEU A 15 -2.10 -11.65 2.95
N LYS A 16 -1.78 -12.95 3.04
CA LYS A 16 -1.63 -13.68 4.30
C LYS A 16 -0.38 -13.26 5.06
N ASP A 17 0.69 -12.95 4.34
CA ASP A 17 1.94 -12.50 4.94
C ASP A 17 1.83 -11.03 5.38
N PRO A 18 2.03 -10.72 6.68
CA PRO A 18 2.05 -9.35 7.17
C PRO A 18 3.24 -8.53 6.62
N TYR A 19 4.36 -9.17 6.29
CA TYR A 19 5.56 -8.49 5.77
C TYR A 19 5.46 -8.16 4.27
N ALA A 20 4.69 -8.92 3.51
CA ALA A 20 4.38 -8.63 2.12
C ALA A 20 3.44 -7.42 1.93
N ALA A 21 2.74 -6.96 2.98
CA ALA A 21 1.82 -5.82 2.93
C ALA A 21 2.07 -4.84 4.10
N PRO A 22 3.16 -4.05 4.04
CA PRO A 22 3.55 -3.13 5.12
C PRO A 22 2.58 -1.97 5.33
N LEU A 23 1.71 -1.68 4.35
CA LEU A 23 0.69 -0.65 4.45
C LEU A 23 -0.68 -1.23 4.07
N ARG A 24 -1.67 -1.01 4.92
CA ARG A 24 -3.06 -1.47 4.73
C ARG A 24 -4.03 -0.35 5.03
N TYR A 25 -5.15 -0.33 4.31
CA TYR A 25 -6.26 0.54 4.65
C TYR A 25 -6.90 0.10 5.96
N THR A 26 -7.46 1.06 6.70
CA THR A 26 -8.18 0.78 7.94
C THR A 26 -9.54 0.13 7.65
N GLU A 27 -10.19 -0.40 8.70
CA GLU A 27 -11.57 -0.91 8.62
C GLU A 27 -12.62 0.18 8.36
N ARG A 28 -12.26 1.46 8.49
CA ARG A 28 -13.06 2.63 8.12
C ARG A 28 -12.19 3.55 7.25
N PRO A 29 -12.02 3.23 5.95
CA PRO A 29 -11.00 3.85 5.11
C PRO A 29 -11.38 5.25 4.61
N LEU A 30 -12.68 5.58 4.59
CA LEU A 30 -13.14 6.90 4.15
C LEU A 30 -12.86 7.94 5.24
N LEU A 31 -11.94 8.86 4.96
CA LEU A 31 -11.69 10.03 5.79
C LEU A 31 -12.52 11.24 5.32
N SER A 32 -12.54 11.49 4.01
CA SER A 32 -13.25 12.60 3.36
C SER A 32 -13.49 12.27 1.88
N GLY A 33 -14.39 13.00 1.23
CA GLY A 33 -14.77 12.80 -0.16
C GLY A 33 -15.88 11.76 -0.33
N TYR A 34 -15.87 11.04 -1.46
CA TYR A 34 -16.91 10.09 -1.81
C TYR A 34 -16.32 8.74 -2.22
N ILE A 35 -16.95 7.67 -1.72
CA ILE A 35 -16.74 6.29 -2.16
C ILE A 35 -18.11 5.58 -2.12
N SER A 36 -18.37 4.72 -3.10
CA SER A 36 -19.61 3.92 -3.08
C SER A 36 -19.56 2.89 -1.95
N ALA A 37 -20.71 2.53 -1.37
CA ALA A 37 -20.79 1.52 -0.32
C ALA A 37 -20.19 0.17 -0.73
N ARG A 38 -20.29 -0.20 -2.02
CA ARG A 38 -19.65 -1.40 -2.58
C ARG A 38 -18.12 -1.30 -2.54
N ASN A 39 -17.57 -0.19 -3.02
CA ASN A 39 -16.12 0.00 -3.08
C ASN A 39 -15.52 0.16 -1.69
N GLU A 40 -16.23 0.80 -0.76
CA GLU A 40 -15.78 0.91 0.62
C GLU A 40 -15.64 -0.47 1.27
N LYS A 41 -16.59 -1.38 1.04
CA LYS A 41 -16.50 -2.76 1.53
C LYS A 41 -15.28 -3.50 0.94
N LEU A 42 -14.99 -3.29 -0.34
CA LEU A 42 -13.84 -3.90 -1.01
C LEU A 42 -12.49 -3.33 -0.53
N LEU A 43 -12.46 -2.05 -0.11
CA LEU A 43 -11.23 -1.37 0.31
C LEU A 43 -10.81 -1.72 1.75
N ARG A 44 -11.75 -2.11 2.61
CA ARG A 44 -11.49 -2.34 4.05
C ARG A 44 -10.44 -3.42 4.29
N GLY A 45 -9.34 -3.03 4.94
CA GLY A 45 -8.26 -3.93 5.32
C GLY A 45 -7.42 -4.46 4.15
N THR A 46 -7.59 -3.93 2.93
CA THR A 46 -6.76 -4.34 1.79
C THR A 46 -5.38 -3.67 1.85
N PRO A 47 -4.36 -4.27 1.21
CA PRO A 47 -3.06 -3.64 1.08
C PRO A 47 -3.13 -2.35 0.26
N ALA A 48 -2.48 -1.30 0.75
CA ALA A 48 -2.21 -0.07 0.01
C ALA A 48 -0.78 -0.04 -0.58
N ALA A 49 0.12 -0.84 -0.01
CA ALA A 49 1.43 -1.12 -0.57
C ALA A 49 1.76 -2.60 -0.38
N VAL A 50 2.41 -3.19 -1.40
CA VAL A 50 2.85 -4.58 -1.39
C VAL A 50 4.31 -4.69 -1.74
N VAL A 51 4.98 -5.68 -1.17
CA VAL A 51 6.37 -6.00 -1.44
C VAL A 51 6.46 -7.46 -1.83
N THR A 52 7.07 -7.73 -2.98
CA THR A 52 7.35 -9.09 -3.45
C THR A 52 8.80 -9.20 -3.89
N ARG A 53 9.38 -10.39 -3.75
CA ARG A 53 10.74 -10.65 -4.22
C ARG A 53 10.67 -11.10 -5.68
N PHE A 54 11.51 -10.50 -6.52
CA PHE A 54 11.63 -10.90 -7.92
C PHE A 54 13.10 -10.88 -8.35
N GLY A 55 13.61 -12.05 -8.75
CA GLY A 55 15.02 -12.24 -9.05
C GLY A 55 15.92 -11.86 -7.86
N GLY A 56 16.90 -10.99 -8.11
CA GLY A 56 17.86 -10.52 -7.10
C GLY A 56 17.34 -9.43 -6.17
N GLY A 57 16.13 -8.90 -6.38
CA GLY A 57 15.66 -7.68 -5.69
C GLY A 57 14.21 -7.73 -5.26
N ASN A 58 13.74 -6.58 -4.74
CA ASN A 58 12.38 -6.38 -4.29
C ASN A 58 11.61 -5.52 -5.28
N VAL A 59 10.36 -5.90 -5.53
CA VAL A 59 9.38 -5.12 -6.28
C VAL A 59 8.38 -4.58 -5.26
N ILE A 60 8.29 -3.25 -5.19
CA ILE A 60 7.39 -2.54 -4.27
C ILE A 60 6.31 -1.87 -5.11
N GLY A 61 5.06 -2.24 -4.87
CA GLY A 61 3.89 -1.70 -5.54
C GLY A 61 3.05 -0.85 -4.60
N PHE A 62 2.52 0.27 -5.09
CA PHE A 62 1.55 1.12 -4.40
C PHE A 62 0.24 1.16 -5.20
N THR A 63 -0.90 1.13 -4.51
CA THR A 63 -2.23 1.26 -5.15
C THR A 63 -2.57 2.71 -5.50
N ASP A 64 -1.98 3.65 -4.77
CA ASP A 64 -2.19 5.08 -4.93
C ASP A 64 -0.84 5.75 -5.26
N ASN A 65 -0.88 6.95 -5.83
CA ASN A 65 0.33 7.70 -6.13
C ASN A 65 0.91 8.30 -4.83
N PRO A 66 2.10 7.87 -4.37
CA PRO A 66 2.68 8.41 -3.16
C PRO A 66 3.27 9.81 -3.37
N ASN A 67 3.50 10.24 -4.63
CA ASN A 67 4.18 11.48 -4.95
C ASN A 67 3.21 12.66 -5.05
N PHE A 68 3.70 13.83 -4.61
CA PHE A 68 2.96 15.09 -4.68
C PHE A 68 2.57 15.42 -6.13
N ARG A 69 1.26 15.60 -6.34
CA ARG A 69 0.72 16.15 -7.58
C ARG A 69 -0.27 17.26 -7.25
N ALA A 70 0.19 18.50 -7.34
CA ALA A 70 -0.53 19.77 -7.12
C ALA A 70 -1.16 20.00 -5.74
N PHE A 71 -1.93 19.06 -5.20
CA PHE A 71 -2.79 19.28 -4.02
C PHE A 71 -2.63 18.25 -2.90
N TRP A 72 -1.88 17.15 -3.11
CA TRP A 72 -1.69 16.13 -2.08
C TRP A 72 -0.24 15.98 -1.65
N TYR A 73 0.14 16.70 -0.59
CA TYR A 73 1.48 16.63 0.01
C TYR A 73 1.44 15.75 1.25
N GLY A 74 2.24 14.67 1.29
CA GLY A 74 2.42 13.91 2.54
C GLY A 74 2.93 12.49 2.38
N THR A 75 2.57 11.81 1.29
CA THR A 75 2.92 10.40 1.08
C THR A 75 4.29 10.17 0.45
N ASN A 76 5.02 11.22 0.04
CA ASN A 76 6.32 11.13 -0.64
C ASN A 76 7.35 10.35 0.19
N LYS A 77 7.28 10.42 1.52
CA LYS A 77 8.17 9.66 2.40
C LYS A 77 8.04 8.15 2.19
N LEU A 78 6.87 7.64 1.83
CA LEU A 78 6.69 6.22 1.50
C LEU A 78 7.48 5.83 0.25
N PHE A 79 7.47 6.69 -0.77
CA PHE A 79 8.24 6.49 -1.99
C PHE A 79 9.76 6.51 -1.71
N LEU A 80 10.22 7.47 -0.91
CA LEU A 80 11.64 7.53 -0.50
C LEU A 80 12.05 6.32 0.34
N ASN A 81 11.18 5.85 1.24
CA ASN A 81 11.44 4.63 2.01
C ASN A 81 11.53 3.41 1.08
N ALA A 82 10.68 3.31 0.05
CA ALA A 82 10.79 2.23 -0.93
C ALA A 82 12.13 2.26 -1.69
N LEU A 83 12.60 3.45 -2.05
CA LEU A 83 13.88 3.66 -2.75
C LEU A 83 15.10 3.32 -1.88
N PHE A 84 15.17 3.86 -0.67
CA PHE A 84 16.37 3.77 0.18
C PHE A 84 16.35 2.60 1.15
N LEU A 85 15.17 2.18 1.60
CA LEU A 85 14.99 1.15 2.64
C LEU A 85 14.29 -0.11 2.10
N GLY A 86 13.95 -0.16 0.82
CA GLY A 86 13.24 -1.29 0.20
C GLY A 86 13.98 -2.62 0.34
N ASN A 87 15.31 -2.60 0.37
CA ASN A 87 16.15 -3.80 0.53
C ASN A 87 16.16 -4.36 1.96
N LEU A 88 15.66 -3.61 2.95
CA LEU A 88 15.53 -4.09 4.33
C LEU A 88 14.31 -5.01 4.52
N ILE A 89 13.37 -5.02 3.57
CA ILE A 89 12.15 -5.83 3.62
C ILE A 89 12.41 -7.19 2.96
N ASN A 90 12.13 -8.28 3.68
CA ASN A 90 12.27 -9.64 3.16
C ASN A 90 10.93 -10.40 3.22
N PRO A 91 10.11 -10.36 2.16
CA PRO A 91 8.77 -10.99 2.18
C PRO A 91 8.82 -12.52 2.22
N ASN A 92 9.92 -13.16 1.77
CA ASN A 92 10.04 -14.63 1.81
C ASN A 92 10.32 -15.20 3.20
N ARG A 93 10.71 -14.38 4.19
CA ARG A 93 11.11 -14.90 5.51
C ARG A 93 9.92 -15.34 6.37
N ALA A 94 8.71 -14.98 5.99
CA ALA A 94 7.48 -15.30 6.73
C ALA A 94 6.83 -16.62 6.29
N LEU A 95 7.15 -17.11 5.09
CA LEU A 95 6.79 -18.42 4.58
C LEU A 95 8.07 -19.27 4.69
N GLY A 96 8.27 -19.93 5.83
CA GLY A 96 9.49 -20.65 6.13
C GLY A 96 9.97 -21.56 4.98
N GLU A 97 11.12 -21.20 4.43
CA GLU A 97 12.20 -22.12 4.11
C GLU A 97 13.35 -21.86 5.08
#